data_AF-A0A7V5PGH4-F1
#
_entry.id   AF-A0A7V5PGH4-F1
#
_cell.length_a   1.000
_cell.length_b   1.000
_cell.length_c   1.000
_cell.angle_alpha   90.00
_cell.angle_beta   90.00
_cell.angle_gamma   90.00
#
_symmetry.space_group_name_H-M   'P 1'
#
loop_
_entity.id
_entity.type
_entity.pdbx_description
1 polymer ?
#
loop_
_entity_poly.entity_id
_entity_poly.type
_entity_poly.pdbx_seq_one_letter_code
_entity_poly.pdbx_strand_id
1 'polypeptide(L)' 'RLCELNVIEQVHNVCRTTIVQDAWDRGQELSVHGWIYGIGDGRLRDLDTVITGKDQLEAIYRFAD' A
#
# COMPACT_ATOMS: atom_id res chain seq x y z
N ARG A 1 -14.77 8.52 3.31
CA ARG A 1 -14.12 8.12 2.05
C ARG A 1 -12.76 8.78 1.81
N LEU A 2 -12.57 10.09 2.04
CA LEU A 2 -11.24 10.73 1.88
C LEU A 2 -10.13 10.08 2.73
N CYS A 3 -10.41 9.67 3.97
CA CYS A 3 -9.42 8.97 4.80
C CYS A 3 -9.00 7.63 4.20
N GLU A 4 -9.93 6.89 3.60
CA GLU A 4 -9.65 5.59 2.96
C GLU A 4 -8.77 5.81 1.72
N LEU A 5 -9.09 6.82 0.90
CA LEU A 5 -8.25 7.23 -0.24
C LEU A 5 -6.85 7.69 0.21
N ASN A 6 -6.76 8.38 1.34
CA ASN A 6 -5.49 8.80 1.89
C ASN A 6 -4.63 7.58 2.30
N VAL A 7 -5.20 6.59 2.97
CA VAL A 7 -4.47 5.36 3.33
C VAL A 7 -3.98 4.65 2.08
N ILE A 8 -4.82 4.51 1.05
CA ILE A 8 -4.44 3.89 -0.23
C ILE A 8 -3.24 4.63 -0.85
N GLU A 9 -3.30 5.97 -0.98
CA GLU A 9 -2.18 6.74 -1.54
C GLU A 9 -0.91 6.64 -0.67
N GLN A 10 -1.04 6.57 0.66
CA GLN A 10 0.14 6.41 1.52
C GLN A 10 0.77 5.03 1.41
N VAL A 11 -0.01 3.96 1.21
CA VAL A 11 0.53 2.64 0.88
C VAL A 11 1.37 2.74 -0.40
N HIS A 12 0.87 3.41 -1.44
CA HIS A 12 1.65 3.64 -2.66
C HIS A 12 2.92 4.45 -2.41
N ASN A 13 2.84 5.54 -1.65
CA ASN A 13 4.02 6.37 -1.35
C ASN A 13 5.10 5.60 -0.57
N VAL A 14 4.71 4.76 0.39
CA VAL A 14 5.64 3.88 1.11
C VAL A 14 6.32 2.92 0.14
N CYS A 15 5.55 2.31 -0.75
CA CYS A 15 6.08 1.37 -1.75
C CYS A 15 7.01 2.05 -2.78
N ARG A 16 6.91 3.36 -3.00
CA ARG A 16 7.81 4.14 -3.88
C ARG A 16 9.16 4.50 -3.24
N THR A 17 9.31 4.32 -1.93
CA THR A 17 10.57 4.66 -1.25
C THR A 17 11.69 3.70 -1.65
N THR A 18 12.92 4.21 -1.73
CA THR A 18 14.10 3.38 -2.04
C THR A 18 14.28 2.24 -1.04
N ILE A 19 13.96 2.47 0.23
CA ILE A 19 14.07 1.46 1.30
C ILE A 19 13.23 0.20 0.98
N VAL A 20 11.98 0.40 0.55
CA VAL A 20 11.06 -0.70 0.22
C VAL A 20 11.44 -1.34 -1.11
N GLN A 21 11.79 -0.53 -2.11
CA GLN A 21 12.24 -1.01 -3.42
C GLN A 21 13.51 -1.86 -3.30
N ASP A 22 14.53 -1.39 -2.57
CA ASP A 22 15.79 -2.11 -2.33
C ASP A 22 15.56 -3.39 -1.51
N ALA A 23 14.51 -3.44 -0.68
CA ALA A 23 14.13 -4.65 0.05
C ALA A 23 13.59 -5.72 -0.90
N TRP A 24 12.69 -5.35 -1.79
CA TRP A 24 12.22 -6.28 -2.81
C TRP A 24 13.31 -6.67 -3.81
N ASP A 25 14.13 -5.72 -4.26
CA ASP A 25 15.20 -5.98 -5.23
C ASP A 25 16.28 -6.93 -4.68
N ARG A 26 16.53 -6.94 -3.36
CA ARG A 26 17.42 -7.93 -2.71
C ARG A 26 16.74 -9.26 -2.35
N GLY A 27 15.46 -9.44 -2.72
CA GLY A 27 14.69 -10.64 -2.43
C GLY A 27 14.22 -10.77 -0.98
N GLN A 28 14.18 -9.69 -0.22
CA GLN A 28 13.61 -9.72 1.13
C GLN A 28 12.09 -9.77 1.07
N GLU A 29 11.49 -10.70 1.80
CA GLU A 29 10.04 -10.77 1.99
C GLU A 29 9.55 -9.53 2.76
N LEU A 30 8.68 -8.74 2.13
CA LEU A 30 8.13 -7.51 2.68
C LEU A 30 6.75 -7.24 2.07
N SER A 31 5.78 -6.95 2.94
CA SER A 31 4.40 -6.59 2.55
C SER A 31 3.99 -5.27 3.18
N VAL A 32 3.29 -4.44 2.43
CA VAL A 32 2.73 -3.16 2.89
C VAL A 32 1.21 -3.26 2.89
N HIS A 33 0.58 -2.94 4.01
CA HIS A 33 -0.88 -3.08 4.24
C HIS A 33 -1.53 -1.72 4.52
N GLY A 34 -2.70 -1.48 3.95
CA GLY A 34 -3.51 -0.29 4.21
C GLY A 34 -4.73 -0.61 5.08
N TRP A 35 -4.69 -0.22 6.36
CA TRP A 35 -5.82 -0.38 7.27
C TRP A 35 -6.36 0.97 7.76
N ILE A 36 -7.65 1.00 8.10
CA ILE A 36 -8.28 2.16 8.71
C ILE A 36 -9.01 1.77 10.00
N TYR A 37 -8.87 2.61 11.02
CA TYR A 37 -9.54 2.43 12.31
C TYR A 37 -10.71 3.40 12.46
N GLY A 38 -11.90 2.87 12.75
CA GLY A 38 -13.10 3.65 13.05
C GLY A 38 -13.13 4.06 14.51
N ILE A 39 -13.06 5.36 14.81
CA ILE A 39 -13.13 5.86 16.19
C ILE A 39 -14.54 5.66 16.78
N GLY A 40 -15.58 5.74 15.95
CA GLY A 40 -16.97 5.64 16.39
C GLY A 40 -17.45 4.23 16.74
N ASP A 41 -16.87 3.20 16.12
CA ASP A 41 -17.26 1.79 16.31
C ASP A 41 -16.11 0.89 16.80
N GLY A 42 -14.90 1.43 16.90
CA GLY A 42 -13.70 0.73 17.35
C GLY A 42 -13.19 -0.35 16.38
N ARG A 43 -13.65 -0.34 15.13
CA ARG A 43 -13.34 -1.41 14.17
C ARG A 43 -12.15 -1.07 13.29
N LEU A 44 -11.20 -1.99 13.23
CA LEU A 44 -10.16 -2.00 12.20
C LEU A 44 -10.75 -2.60 10.93
N ARG A 45 -10.56 -1.92 9.80
CA ARG A 45 -11.02 -2.36 8.50
C ARG A 45 -9.83 -2.46 7.56
N ASP A 46 -9.72 -3.58 6.86
CA ASP A 46 -8.83 -3.71 5.73
C ASP A 46 -9.40 -2.94 4.53
N LEU A 47 -8.54 -2.26 3.77
CA LEU A 47 -8.91 -1.56 2.54
C LEU A 47 -8.56 -2.38 1.29
N ASP A 48 -8.27 -3.67 1.45
CA ASP A 48 -7.89 -4.60 0.38
C ASP A 48 -6.70 -4.07 -0.43
N THR A 49 -5.82 -3.32 0.24
CA THR A 49 -4.65 -2.68 -0.35
C THR A 49 -3.40 -3.31 0.25
N VAL A 50 -3.01 -4.45 -0.31
CA VAL A 50 -1.80 -5.18 0.06
C VAL A 50 -0.84 -5.19 -1.12
N ILE A 51 0.39 -4.72 -0.90
CA ILE A 51 1.47 -4.77 -1.89
C ILE A 51 2.62 -5.60 -1.33
N THR A 52 2.96 -6.69 -2.01
CA THR A 52 3.97 -7.67 -1.60
C THR A 52 5.21 -7.66 -2.51
N GLY A 53 5.20 -6.84 -3.56
CA GLY A 53 6.27 -6.84 -4.56
C GLY A 53 6.17 -5.68 -5.54
N LYS A 54 7.28 -5.44 -6.23
CA LYS A 54 7.47 -4.34 -7.19
C LYS A 54 6.64 -4.49 -8.46
N ASP A 55 6.37 -5.72 -8.87
CA ASP A 55 5.52 -6.08 -10.01
C ASP A 55 4.08 -5.57 -9.86
N GLN A 56 3.59 -5.49 -8.63
CA GLN A 56 2.23 -5.00 -8.32
C GLN A 56 2.12 -3.47 -8.42
N LEU A 57 3.24 -2.74 -8.31
CA LEU A 57 3.25 -1.29 -8.55
C LEU A 57 3.07 -0.98 -10.03
N GLU A 58 3.76 -1.68 -10.93
CA GLU A 58 3.69 -1.41 -12.39
C GLU A 58 2.32 -1.69 -12.99
N ALA A 59 1.59 -2.68 -12.47
CA ALA A 59 0.26 -3.03 -12.93
C ALA A 59 -0.77 -1.90 -12.73
N ILE A 60 -0.57 -1.05 -11.72
CA ILE A 60 -1.49 0.05 -11.37
C ILE A 60 -1.26 1.26 -12.27
N TYR A 61 -0.01 1.52 -12.68
CA TYR A 61 0.31 2.64 -13.55
C TYR A 61 -0.17 2.48 -14.99
N ARG A 62 -0.36 1.25 -15.48
CA ARG A 62 -0.96 1.02 -16.81
C ARG A 62 -2.40 1.51 -16.96
N PHE A 63 -3.08 1.86 -15.87
CA PHE A 63 -4.45 2.37 -15.87
C PHE A 63 -4.55 3.88 -15.57
N ALA A 64 -3.42 4.56 -15.33
CA ALA A 64 -3.38 5.98 -15.00
C ALA A 64 -2.95 6.90 -16.17
N ASP A 65 -2.70 6.32 -17.35
CA ASP A 65 -2.42 7.01 -18.63
C ASP A 65 -3.62 6.98 -19.58
#